data_AF-A0A9P2UQ38-F1
#
_entry.id   AF-A0A9P2UQ38-F1
#
_cell.length_a   1.000
_cell.length_b   1.000
_cell.length_c   1.000
_cell.angle_alpha   90.00
_cell.angle_beta   90.00
_cell.angle_gamma   90.00
#
_symmetry.space_group_name_H-M   'P 1'
#
loop_
_entity.id
_entity.type
_entity.pdbx_description
1 polymer ?
#
loop_
_entity_poly.entity_id
_entity_poly.type
_entity_poly.pdbx_seq_one_letter_code
_entity_poly.pdbx_strand_id
1 'polypeptide(L)' 'DSYGVPGSEFTAVDITQLTVNEITDVNGKSYNDFTEFEDIRNINGLLKGFIERNKLVEA' A
#
# COMPACT_ATOMS: atom_id res chain seq x y z
N ASP A 1 -0.40 -9.78 -15.55
CA ASP A 1 -1.62 -9.04 -15.94
C ASP A 1 -1.21 -7.97 -16.98
N SER A 2 -2.14 -7.23 -17.59
CA SER A 2 -1.85 -6.28 -18.68
C SER A 2 -2.84 -5.11 -18.71
N TYR A 3 -2.37 -3.92 -19.09
CA TYR A 3 -3.24 -2.76 -19.34
C TYR A 3 -3.95 -2.80 -20.71
N GLY A 4 -3.95 -3.94 -21.40
CA GLY A 4 -4.63 -4.11 -22.69
C GLY A 4 -3.85 -3.55 -23.89
N VAL A 5 -2.61 -3.09 -23.67
CA VAL A 5 -1.67 -2.68 -24.72
C VAL A 5 -0.50 -3.66 -24.76
N PRO A 6 -0.06 -4.16 -25.92
CA PRO A 6 1.11 -5.04 -26.01
C PRO A 6 2.35 -4.38 -25.37
N GLY A 7 3.09 -5.11 -24.53
CA GLY A 7 4.27 -4.58 -23.82
C GLY A 7 3.95 -3.89 -22.49
N SER A 8 2.66 -3.74 -22.15
CA SER A 8 2.20 -3.15 -20.89
C SER A 8 1.93 -4.19 -19.79
N GLU A 9 2.47 -5.40 -19.95
CA GLU A 9 2.35 -6.45 -18.96
C GLU A 9 3.06 -6.05 -17.67
N PHE A 10 2.49 -6.51 -16.54
CA PHE A 10 3.01 -6.31 -15.19
C PHE A 10 2.76 -7.55 -14.33
N THR A 11 3.60 -7.74 -13.32
CA THR A 11 3.37 -8.71 -12.25
C THR A 11 2.36 -8.14 -11.26
N ALA A 12 1.19 -8.78 -11.18
CA ALA A 12 0.14 -8.37 -10.24
C ALA A 12 0.58 -8.66 -8.80
N VAL A 13 0.30 -7.73 -7.89
CA VAL A 13 0.68 -7.87 -6.48
C VAL A 13 -0.52 -7.80 -5.56
N ASP A 14 -0.35 -8.37 -4.37
CA ASP A 14 -1.30 -8.25 -3.27
C ASP A 14 -0.56 -7.83 -2.01
N ILE A 15 -1.14 -6.88 -1.28
CA ILE A 15 -0.59 -6.40 -0.01
C ILE A 15 -1.37 -7.11 1.09
N THR A 16 -0.75 -8.12 1.68
CA THR A 16 -1.39 -9.00 2.67
C THR A 16 -1.47 -8.36 4.06
N GLN A 17 -0.61 -7.38 4.36
CA GLN A 17 -0.61 -6.66 5.63
C GLN A 17 0.00 -5.27 5.47
N LEU A 18 -0.67 -4.27 6.06
CA LEU A 18 -0.14 -2.94 6.31
C LEU A 18 -0.43 -2.62 7.78
N THR A 19 0.62 -2.33 8.55
CA THR A 19 0.51 -1.93 9.94
C THR A 19 0.85 -0.44 10.05
N VAL A 20 -0.05 0.33 10.65
CA VAL A 20 0.23 1.71 11.05
C VAL A 20 0.68 1.68 12.51
N ASN A 21 1.84 2.29 12.76
CA ASN A 21 2.42 2.31 14.09
C ASN A 21 1.73 3.34 14.98
N GLU A 22 1.79 3.10 16.28
CA GLU A 22 1.27 4.00 17.30
C GLU A 22 1.94 5.38 17.26
N ILE A 23 1.13 6.42 17.43
CA ILE A 23 1.61 7.79 17.59
C ILE A 23 1.79 8.07 19.08
N THR A 24 3.01 8.44 19.48
CA THR A 24 3.33 8.82 20.87
C THR A 24 3.86 10.26 20.94
N ASP A 25 3.53 10.98 22.01
CA ASP A 25 4.22 12.25 22.31
C ASP A 25 5.63 12.03 22.88
N VAL A 26 6.34 13.13 23.16
CA VAL A 26 7.71 13.11 23.70
C VAL A 26 7.84 12.42 25.07
N ASN A 27 6.72 12.20 25.77
CA ASN A 27 6.68 11.53 27.07
C ASN A 27 6.19 10.07 26.94
N GLY A 28 5.97 9.58 25.72
CA GLY A 28 5.51 8.22 25.45
C GLY A 28 4.01 8.02 25.64
N LYS A 29 3.21 9.09 25.78
CA LYS A 29 1.75 8.94 25.81
C LYS A 29 1.24 8.69 24.40
N SER A 30 0.44 7.64 24.24
CA SER A 30 -0.19 7.25 22.98
C SER A 30 -1.38 8.11 22.60
N TYR A 31 -1.56 8.27 21.29
CA TYR A 31 -2.70 8.96 20.68
C TYR A 31 -3.28 8.09 19.57
N ASN A 32 -4.60 8.18 19.42
CA ASN A 32 -5.28 7.61 18.27
C ASN A 32 -4.80 8.35 17.01
N ASP A 33 -4.41 7.59 15.99
CA ASP A 33 -3.96 8.10 14.68
C ASP A 33 -5.11 8.35 13.69
N PHE A 34 -6.34 8.04 14.10
CA PHE A 34 -7.59 8.12 13.34
C PHE A 34 -7.61 7.28 12.06
N THR A 35 -6.70 6.31 11.91
CA THR A 35 -6.66 5.42 10.75
C THR A 35 -7.61 4.25 10.97
N GLU A 36 -8.59 4.11 10.08
CA GLU A 36 -9.58 3.04 10.12
C GLU A 36 -9.34 1.98 9.03
N PHE A 37 -10.08 0.88 9.07
CA PHE A 37 -9.95 -0.21 8.08
C PHE A 37 -10.06 0.27 6.63
N GLU A 38 -10.98 1.20 6.35
CA GLU A 38 -11.16 1.74 5.00
C GLU A 38 -9.95 2.53 4.51
N ASP A 39 -9.27 3.23 5.40
CA ASP A 39 -8.04 3.95 5.07
C ASP A 39 -6.93 2.97 4.69
N ILE A 40 -6.76 1.89 5.47
CA ILE A 40 -5.79 0.81 5.16
C ILE A 40 -6.09 0.16 3.81
N ARG A 41 -7.36 -0.15 3.53
CA ARG A 41 -7.79 -0.72 2.25
C ARG A 41 -7.46 0.21 1.09
N ASN A 42 -7.72 1.50 1.25
CA ASN A 42 -7.42 2.52 0.24
C ASN A 42 -5.91 2.70 0.03
N ILE A 43 -5.11 2.75 1.10
CA ILE A 43 -3.65 2.84 1.04
C ILE A 43 -3.08 1.61 0.31
N ASN A 44 -3.54 0.40 0.63
CA ASN A 44 -3.13 -0.81 -0.06
C ASN A 44 -3.43 -0.76 -1.55
N GLY A 45 -4.61 -0.25 -1.94
CA GLY A 45 -4.96 -0.06 -3.35
C GLY A 45 -4.01 0.89 -4.08
N LEU A 46 -3.64 2.00 -3.45
CA LEU A 46 -2.69 2.98 -4.02
C LEU A 46 -1.29 2.41 -4.13
N LEU A 47 -0.79 1.74 -3.09
CA LEU A 47 0.53 1.10 -3.08
C LEU A 47 0.62 -0.01 -4.12
N LYS A 48 -0.41 -0.86 -4.22
CA LYS A 48 -0.53 -1.89 -5.26
C LYS A 48 -0.41 -1.30 -6.66
N GLY A 49 -1.25 -0.31 -6.98
CA GLY A 49 -1.23 0.33 -8.29
C GLY A 49 0.11 1.01 -8.60
N PHE A 50 0.77 1.59 -7.59
CA PHE A 50 2.11 2.15 -7.74
C PHE A 50 3.17 1.08 -8.06
N ILE A 51 3.17 -0.05 -7.34
CA ILE A 51 4.12 -1.15 -7.57
C ILE A 51 3.96 -1.71 -8.99
N GLU A 52 2.73 -2.00 -9.39
CA GLU A 52 2.39 -2.62 -10.68
C GLU A 52 2.76 -1.69 -11.85
N ARG A 53 2.37 -0.41 -11.75
CA ARG A 53 2.65 0.59 -12.80
C ARG A 53 4.15 0.84 -12.99
N ASN A 54 4.92 0.76 -11.90
CA ASN A 54 6.36 1.05 -11.92
C ASN A 54 7.23 -0.20 -12.02
N LYS A 55 6.64 -1.40 -12.16
CA LYS A 55 7.38 -2.65 -12.37
C LYS A 55 8.41 -2.92 -11.26
N LEU A 56 8.06 -2.62 -10.01
CA LEU A 56 9.02 -2.67 -8.88
C LEU A 56 9.35 -4.07 -8.38
N VAL A 57 8.76 -5.11 -8.97
CA VAL A 57 8.93 -6.52 -8.57
C VAL A 57 9.36 -7.42 -9.72
N GLU A 58 9.70 -6.84 -10.87
CA GLU A 58 10.15 -7.60 -12.04
C GLU A 58 11.63 -8.05 -11.86
N ALA A 59 12.00 -9.19 -12.45
CA ALA A 59 13.32 -9.82 -12.33
C ALA A 59 14.37 -9.28 -13.31
#